data_AF-A0A1Q3HI22-F1
#
_entry.id   AF-A0A1Q3HI22-F1
#
_cell.length_a   1.000
_cell.length_b   1.000
_cell.length_c   1.000
_cell.angle_alpha   90.00
_cell.angle_beta   90.00
_cell.angle_gamma   90.00
#
_symmetry.space_group_name_H-M   'P 1'
#
loop_
_entity.id
_entity.type
_entity.pdbx_description
1 polymer ?
#
loop_
_entity_poly.entity_id
_entity_poly.type
_entity_poly.pdbx_seq_one_letter_code
_entity_poly.pdbx_strand_id
1 'polypeptide(L)'
;MRTFLPEDLAGLQRAQEGGSTGRYGEVSISEVERSFTHGEDREVKVRIVDTSGGLGKKLGQTIRAAADEGRDRATNDPTAPIFWKDKEAVGFVRYDASTTLAEASLLVGNRYVVAVSSRGYPGTVEVRRVAKDIDLEGLARLHQTPAERTANRKELPW
;
A
#
# COMPACT_ATOMS: atom_id res chain seq x y z
N MET A 1 2.62 12.41 4.16
CA MET A 1 2.27 11.39 3.14
C MET A 1 3.12 11.49 1.88
N ARG A 2 3.27 12.65 1.20
CA ARG A 2 4.06 12.76 -0.05
C ARG A 2 5.50 12.20 0.06
N THR A 3 6.15 12.40 1.21
CA THR A 3 7.51 11.88 1.48
C THR A 3 7.61 10.36 1.52
N PHE A 4 6.49 9.63 1.56
CA PHE A 4 6.45 8.16 1.55
C PHE A 4 6.19 7.59 0.15
N LEU A 5 5.99 8.46 -0.85
CA LEU A 5 5.97 8.02 -2.24
C LEU A 5 7.43 7.79 -2.69
N PRO A 6 7.75 6.67 -3.37
CA PRO A 6 9.10 6.40 -3.88
C PRO A 6 9.59 7.57 -4.73
N GLU A 7 10.80 8.06 -4.54
CA GLU A 7 11.32 9.20 -5.34
C GLU A 7 11.71 8.76 -6.75
N ASP A 8 12.32 7.59 -6.84
CA ASP A 8 12.71 6.90 -8.05
C ASP A 8 12.27 5.43 -8.01
N LEU A 9 12.16 4.84 -9.19
CA LEU A 9 12.04 3.40 -9.36
C LEU A 9 13.02 3.00 -10.47
N ALA A 10 13.97 2.13 -10.15
CA ALA A 10 15.01 1.70 -11.09
C ALA A 10 14.41 1.29 -12.45
N GLY A 11 14.93 1.90 -13.53
CA GLY A 11 14.49 1.63 -14.90
C GLY A 11 13.17 2.28 -15.31
N LEU A 12 12.55 3.10 -14.47
CA LEU A 12 11.37 3.88 -14.82
C LEU A 12 11.63 5.39 -14.74
N GLN A 13 10.97 6.15 -15.62
CA GLN A 13 10.96 7.60 -15.60
C GLN A 13 9.74 8.10 -14.84
N ARG A 14 9.93 9.08 -13.95
CA ARG A 14 8.81 9.72 -13.26
C ARG A 14 7.93 10.46 -14.26
N ALA A 15 6.62 10.19 -14.21
CA ALA A 15 5.66 10.73 -15.18
C ALA A 15 4.76 11.79 -14.55
N GLN A 16 4.02 11.46 -13.49
CA GLN A 16 3.08 12.37 -12.85
C GLN A 16 3.17 12.30 -11.32
N GLU A 17 2.83 13.40 -10.68
CA GLU A 17 2.57 13.45 -9.23
C GLU A 17 1.29 14.24 -8.98
N GLY A 18 0.47 13.72 -8.08
CA GLY A 18 -0.76 14.34 -7.64
C GLY A 18 -0.93 14.25 -6.14
N GLY A 19 -1.83 15.07 -5.63
CA GLY A 19 -2.34 14.90 -4.28
C GLY A 19 -3.52 15.81 -4.05
N SER A 20 -4.51 15.31 -3.35
CA SER A 20 -5.75 16.01 -3.10
C SER A 20 -6.18 15.81 -1.65
N THR A 21 -6.99 16.73 -1.16
CA THR A 21 -7.65 16.60 0.14
C THR A 21 -9.08 17.08 -0.03
N GLY A 22 -10.03 16.21 0.30
CA GLY A 22 -11.45 16.45 0.16
C GLY A 22 -12.20 16.09 1.43
N ARG A 23 -13.32 16.76 1.66
CA ARG A 23 -14.26 16.43 2.73
C ARG A 23 -15.63 16.16 2.13
N TYR A 24 -16.20 15.01 2.46
CA TYR A 24 -17.51 14.55 2.02
C TYR A 24 -18.35 14.25 3.27
N GLY A 25 -19.15 15.23 3.69
CA GLY A 25 -19.86 15.17 4.97
C GLY A 25 -18.88 15.08 6.15
N GLU A 26 -18.97 13.98 6.90
CA GLU A 26 -18.08 13.69 8.04
C GLU A 26 -16.80 12.94 7.66
N VAL A 27 -16.65 12.53 6.39
CA VAL A 27 -15.47 11.81 5.91
C VAL A 27 -14.48 12.80 5.30
N SER A 28 -13.24 12.73 5.74
CA SER A 28 -12.11 13.41 5.11
C SER A 28 -11.24 12.38 4.40
N ILE A 29 -10.88 12.68 3.15
CA ILE A 29 -9.99 11.86 2.33
C ILE A 29 -8.80 12.73 1.95
N SER A 30 -7.60 12.27 2.26
CA SER A 30 -6.36 12.87 1.79
C SER A 30 -5.61 11.81 1.00
N GLU A 31 -5.23 12.14 -0.23
CA GLU A 31 -4.50 11.23 -1.11
C GLU A 31 -3.28 11.89 -1.73
N VAL A 32 -2.26 11.09 -1.95
CA VAL A 32 -1.07 11.46 -2.71
C VAL A 32 -0.74 10.33 -3.66
N GLU A 33 -0.32 10.65 -4.87
CA GLU A 33 0.05 9.66 -5.86
C GLU A 33 1.25 10.08 -6.69
N ARG A 34 1.98 9.09 -7.18
CA ARG A 34 3.08 9.26 -8.13
C ARG A 34 3.07 8.12 -9.12
N SER A 35 3.22 8.43 -10.40
CA SER A 35 3.36 7.44 -11.47
C SER A 35 4.72 7.52 -12.14
N PHE A 36 5.13 6.37 -12.68
CA PHE A 36 6.38 6.13 -13.36
C PHE A 36 6.11 5.33 -14.62
N THR A 37 6.81 5.62 -15.70
CA THR A 37 6.65 4.96 -16.99
C THR A 37 7.95 4.34 -17.48
N HIS A 38 7.84 3.32 -18.31
CA HIS A 38 8.97 2.76 -19.06
C HIS A 38 8.53 2.57 -20.51
N GLY A 39 8.93 3.50 -21.37
CA GLY A 39 8.34 3.61 -22.71
C GLY A 39 6.87 4.02 -22.64
N GLU A 40 6.11 3.70 -23.69
CA GLU A 40 4.70 4.08 -23.83
C GLU A 40 3.73 3.07 -23.19
N ASP A 41 4.15 1.82 -23.02
CA ASP A 41 3.25 0.71 -22.67
C ASP A 41 3.27 0.29 -21.19
N ARG A 42 4.26 0.76 -20.44
CA ARG A 42 4.45 0.33 -19.05
C ARG A 42 4.33 1.49 -18.09
N GLU A 43 3.50 1.28 -17.07
CA GLU A 43 3.26 2.26 -16.01
C GLU A 43 3.29 1.55 -14.66
N VAL A 44 3.87 2.22 -13.66
CA VAL A 44 3.73 1.88 -12.24
C VAL A 44 3.17 3.11 -11.53
N LYS A 45 2.12 2.94 -10.74
CA LYS A 45 1.52 4.01 -9.93
C LYS A 45 1.49 3.61 -8.47
N VAL A 46 1.92 4.52 -7.60
CA VAL A 46 1.83 4.39 -6.15
C VAL A 46 0.87 5.46 -5.65
N ARG A 47 -0.11 5.07 -4.85
CA ARG A 47 -1.10 5.95 -4.24
C ARG A 47 -1.21 5.64 -2.75
N ILE A 48 -1.18 6.68 -1.92
CA ILE A 48 -1.38 6.58 -0.47
C ILE A 48 -2.62 7.38 -0.12
N VAL A 49 -3.56 6.73 0.57
CA VAL A 49 -4.84 7.31 0.97
C VAL A 49 -4.97 7.26 2.49
N ASP A 50 -5.27 8.42 3.10
CA ASP A 50 -5.73 8.55 4.48
C ASP A 50 -7.20 8.93 4.48
N THR A 51 -8.04 8.06 5.02
CA THR A 51 -9.49 8.26 5.07
C THR A 51 -9.97 8.17 6.52
N SER A 52 -10.75 9.17 6.95
CA SER A 52 -11.29 9.19 8.32
C SER A 52 -12.61 8.43 8.47
N GLY A 53 -13.01 8.24 9.73
CA GLY A 53 -14.33 7.75 10.10
C GLY A 53 -14.59 6.29 9.74
N GLY A 54 -15.87 5.97 9.48
CA GLY A 54 -16.32 4.60 9.18
C GLY A 54 -15.80 4.05 7.84
N LEU A 55 -15.49 4.92 6.88
CA LEU A 55 -15.01 4.50 5.56
C LEU A 55 -13.60 3.90 5.64
N GLY A 56 -12.68 4.54 6.37
CA GLY A 56 -11.34 4.00 6.58
C GLY A 56 -11.36 2.64 7.27
N LYS A 57 -12.23 2.47 8.28
CA LYS A 57 -12.44 1.18 8.97
C LYS A 57 -12.93 0.09 8.02
N LYS A 58 -13.94 0.40 7.20
CA LYS A 58 -14.51 -0.55 6.23
C LYS A 58 -13.47 -0.98 5.19
N LEU A 59 -12.71 -0.03 4.63
CA LEU A 59 -11.62 -0.32 3.69
C LEU A 59 -10.56 -1.23 4.34
N GLY A 60 -10.13 -0.92 5.56
CA GLY A 60 -9.18 -1.74 6.29
C GLY A 60 -9.68 -3.16 6.55
N GLN A 61 -10.97 -3.33 6.90
CA GLN A 61 -11.59 -4.65 7.06
C GLN A 61 -11.61 -5.44 5.75
N THR A 62 -11.96 -4.78 4.63
CA THR A 62 -11.96 -5.43 3.31
C THR A 62 -10.55 -5.90 2.91
N ILE A 63 -9.52 -5.08 3.13
CA ILE A 63 -8.14 -5.46 2.83
C ILE A 63 -7.69 -6.64 3.68
N ARG A 64 -8.01 -6.63 4.99
CA ARG A 64 -7.69 -7.73 5.91
C ARG A 64 -8.37 -9.02 5.50
N ALA A 65 -9.67 -8.98 5.20
CA ALA A 65 -10.43 -10.15 4.76
C ALA A 65 -9.82 -10.76 3.49
N ALA A 66 -9.50 -9.93 2.49
CA ALA A 66 -8.88 -10.41 1.25
C ALA A 66 -7.46 -10.97 1.47
N ALA A 67 -6.71 -10.44 2.44
CA ALA A 67 -5.41 -11.00 2.82
C ALA A 67 -5.57 -12.34 3.56
N ASP A 68 -6.56 -12.45 4.45
CA ASP A 68 -6.87 -13.68 5.19
C ASP A 68 -7.34 -14.81 4.26
N GLU A 69 -8.13 -14.50 3.23
CA GLU A 69 -8.51 -15.48 2.19
C GLU A 69 -7.31 -16.10 1.46
N GLY A 70 -6.22 -15.35 1.36
CA GLY A 70 -4.97 -15.81 0.72
C GLY A 70 -3.95 -16.40 1.67
N ARG A 71 -4.25 -16.49 2.97
CA ARG A 71 -3.25 -16.73 4.02
C ARG A 71 -2.48 -18.04 3.87
N ASP A 72 -3.11 -19.08 3.34
CA ASP A 72 -2.51 -20.40 3.18
C ASP A 72 -1.73 -20.55 1.86
N ARG A 73 -1.69 -19.50 1.02
CA ARG A 73 -0.87 -19.51 -0.20
C ARG A 73 0.61 -19.53 0.17
N ALA A 74 1.37 -20.34 -0.56
CA ALA A 74 2.82 -20.42 -0.38
C ALA A 74 3.48 -19.06 -0.61
N THR A 75 4.59 -18.77 0.07
CA THR A 75 5.26 -17.46 -0.01
C THR A 75 5.77 -17.13 -1.43
N ASN A 76 6.04 -18.14 -2.25
CA ASN A 76 6.43 -17.98 -3.65
C ASN A 76 5.22 -17.79 -4.60
N ASP A 77 3.99 -17.89 -4.10
CA ASP A 77 2.79 -17.63 -4.89
C ASP A 77 2.69 -16.12 -5.23
N PRO A 78 2.57 -15.74 -6.51
CA PRO A 78 2.50 -14.35 -6.93
C PRO A 78 1.27 -13.60 -6.37
N THR A 79 0.26 -14.29 -5.86
CA THR A 79 -0.96 -13.79 -5.24
C THR A 79 -1.01 -14.00 -3.72
N ALA A 80 0.07 -14.49 -3.11
CA ALA A 80 0.17 -14.57 -1.65
C ALA A 80 -0.03 -13.19 -0.99
N PRO A 81 -0.72 -13.10 0.14
CA PRO A 81 -0.82 -11.85 0.88
C PRO A 81 0.56 -11.30 1.26
N ILE A 82 0.63 -9.98 1.43
CA ILE A 82 1.80 -9.29 1.96
C ILE A 82 1.54 -9.06 3.44
N PHE A 83 2.35 -9.71 4.28
CA PHE A 83 2.42 -9.42 5.71
C PHE A 83 3.77 -8.78 6.00
N TRP A 84 3.78 -7.56 6.54
CA TRP A 84 5.00 -6.81 6.82
C TRP A 84 5.21 -6.60 8.31
N LYS A 85 6.35 -7.09 8.82
CA LYS A 85 6.75 -7.08 10.24
C LYS A 85 5.60 -7.54 11.14
N ASP A 86 5.55 -7.17 12.42
CA ASP A 86 4.51 -7.55 13.39
C ASP A 86 3.11 -6.97 13.07
N LYS A 87 2.61 -7.18 11.84
CA LYS A 87 1.33 -6.70 11.30
C LYS A 87 1.24 -5.18 11.16
N GLU A 88 2.38 -4.48 11.03
CA GLU A 88 2.39 -3.03 10.76
C GLU A 88 1.78 -2.71 9.39
N ALA A 89 1.90 -3.62 8.43
CA ALA A 89 1.10 -3.62 7.21
C ALA A 89 0.60 -5.01 6.82
N VAL A 90 -0.60 -5.05 6.26
CA VAL A 90 -1.22 -6.25 5.69
C VAL A 90 -1.86 -5.90 4.36
N GLY A 91 -1.70 -6.75 3.35
CA GLY A 91 -2.35 -6.54 2.08
C GLY A 91 -2.44 -7.78 1.23
N PHE A 92 -3.10 -7.62 0.09
CA PHE A 92 -3.28 -8.66 -0.90
C PHE A 92 -2.81 -8.16 -2.26
N VAL A 93 -2.56 -9.11 -3.16
CA VAL A 93 -2.11 -8.83 -4.52
C VAL A 93 -3.07 -9.50 -5.50
N ARG A 94 -3.44 -8.77 -6.56
CA ARG A 94 -4.25 -9.26 -7.67
C ARG A 94 -3.49 -9.07 -8.98
N TYR A 95 -3.81 -9.92 -9.95
CA TYR A 95 -3.32 -9.81 -11.31
C TYR A 95 -4.44 -10.16 -12.28
N ASP A 96 -4.67 -9.28 -13.25
CA ASP A 96 -5.57 -9.51 -14.37
C ASP A 96 -4.73 -9.68 -15.64
N ALA A 97 -4.71 -10.90 -16.16
CA ALA A 97 -3.97 -11.25 -17.37
C ALA A 97 -4.58 -10.65 -18.64
N SER A 98 -5.87 -10.31 -18.65
CA SER A 98 -6.55 -9.73 -19.81
C SER A 98 -6.15 -8.26 -20.04
N THR A 99 -5.86 -7.54 -18.96
CA THR A 99 -5.45 -6.13 -18.98
C THR A 99 -3.98 -5.92 -18.65
N THR A 100 -3.24 -6.99 -18.33
CA THR A 100 -1.85 -6.97 -17.83
C THR A 100 -1.67 -6.01 -16.64
N LEU A 101 -2.68 -5.98 -15.77
CA LEU A 101 -2.73 -5.10 -14.61
C LEU A 101 -2.50 -5.92 -13.34
N ALA A 102 -1.46 -5.56 -12.59
CA ALA A 102 -1.25 -6.04 -11.23
C ALA A 102 -1.57 -4.93 -10.24
N GLU A 103 -2.13 -5.29 -9.09
CA GLU A 103 -2.43 -4.37 -8.00
C GLU A 103 -2.09 -5.00 -6.65
N ALA A 104 -1.35 -4.26 -5.83
CA ALA A 104 -1.17 -4.55 -4.42
C ALA A 104 -1.90 -3.49 -3.58
N SER A 105 -2.76 -3.92 -2.67
CA SER A 105 -3.49 -3.05 -1.73
C SER A 105 -3.09 -3.40 -0.30
N LEU A 106 -2.47 -2.45 0.38
CA LEU A 106 -1.92 -2.60 1.73
C LEU A 106 -2.63 -1.68 2.70
N LEU A 107 -3.09 -2.22 3.83
CA LEU A 107 -3.48 -1.47 5.01
C LEU A 107 -2.24 -1.28 5.89
N VAL A 108 -1.87 -0.04 6.17
CA VAL A 108 -0.67 0.34 6.93
C VAL A 108 -1.07 1.11 8.19
N GLY A 109 -0.56 0.69 9.35
CA GLY A 109 -0.84 1.35 10.63
C GLY A 109 -2.33 1.46 10.97
N ASN A 110 -3.17 0.55 10.46
CA ASN A 110 -4.64 0.54 10.61
C ASN A 110 -5.37 1.80 10.10
N ARG A 111 -4.71 2.59 9.24
CA ARG A 111 -5.23 3.89 8.82
C ARG A 111 -5.02 4.18 7.35
N TYR A 112 -3.80 3.96 6.87
CA TYR A 112 -3.46 4.30 5.50
C TYR A 112 -3.72 3.11 4.59
N VAL A 113 -4.22 3.39 3.39
CA VAL A 113 -4.23 2.43 2.30
C VAL A 113 -3.14 2.82 1.32
N VAL A 114 -2.19 1.93 1.10
CA VAL A 114 -1.18 2.04 0.05
C VAL A 114 -1.58 1.13 -1.10
N ALA A 115 -1.87 1.73 -2.25
CA ALA A 115 -2.17 1.02 -3.48
C ALA A 115 -0.99 1.17 -4.44
N VAL A 116 -0.47 0.05 -4.92
CA VAL A 116 0.55 -0.01 -5.97
C VAL A 116 -0.05 -0.73 -7.15
N SER A 117 -0.11 -0.10 -8.31
CA SER A 117 -0.52 -0.74 -9.56
C SER A 117 0.61 -0.74 -10.58
N SER A 118 0.66 -1.79 -11.39
CA SER A 118 1.57 -1.88 -12.54
C SER A 118 0.82 -2.39 -13.76
N ARG A 119 1.00 -1.71 -14.90
CA ARG A 119 0.43 -2.08 -16.21
C ARG A 119 1.54 -2.40 -17.20
N GLY A 120 1.30 -3.36 -18.09
CA GLY A 120 2.24 -3.73 -19.16
C GLY A 120 3.40 -4.61 -18.68
N TYR A 121 3.32 -5.10 -17.44
CA TYR A 121 4.26 -6.05 -16.84
C TYR A 121 3.61 -7.43 -16.69
N PRO A 122 4.35 -8.53 -16.92
CA PRO A 122 3.83 -9.87 -16.67
C PRO A 122 3.78 -10.15 -15.17
N GLY A 123 2.59 -10.51 -14.67
CA GLY A 123 2.39 -10.95 -13.29
C GLY A 123 2.54 -9.84 -12.24
N THR A 124 2.91 -10.21 -11.02
CA THR A 124 2.84 -9.33 -9.83
C THR A 124 4.20 -8.86 -9.30
N VAL A 125 5.28 -9.16 -10.01
CA VAL A 125 6.65 -8.91 -9.53
C VAL A 125 6.88 -7.43 -9.23
N GLU A 126 6.46 -6.54 -10.12
CA GLU A 126 6.69 -5.10 -9.96
C GLU A 126 5.94 -4.52 -8.77
N VAL A 127 4.64 -4.81 -8.62
CA VAL A 127 3.87 -4.29 -7.47
C VAL A 127 4.42 -4.77 -6.14
N ARG A 128 4.94 -6.01 -6.08
CA ARG A 128 5.58 -6.56 -4.88
C ARG A 128 6.90 -5.89 -4.58
N ARG A 129 7.75 -5.69 -5.60
CA ARG A 129 9.04 -5.02 -5.45
C ARG A 129 8.83 -3.61 -4.90
N VAL A 130 7.99 -2.82 -5.57
CA VAL A 130 7.68 -1.44 -5.20
C VAL A 130 7.05 -1.36 -3.81
N ALA A 131 6.11 -2.26 -3.48
CA ALA A 131 5.50 -2.31 -2.15
C ALA A 131 6.52 -2.53 -1.02
N LYS A 132 7.59 -3.29 -1.26
CA LYS A 132 8.66 -3.55 -0.27
C LYS A 132 9.62 -2.38 -0.09
N ASP A 133 9.76 -1.54 -1.12
CA ASP A 133 10.69 -0.39 -1.11
C ASP A 133 10.07 0.85 -0.44
N ILE A 134 8.75 0.86 -0.20
CA ILE A 134 8.07 1.94 0.52
C ILE A 134 8.38 1.83 2.02
N ASP A 135 8.67 2.97 2.67
CA ASP A 135 8.80 3.07 4.14
C ASP A 135 7.42 2.93 4.83
N LEU A 136 6.91 1.70 4.87
CA LEU A 136 5.63 1.37 5.51
C LEU A 136 5.67 1.56 7.03
N GLU A 137 6.83 1.38 7.66
CA GLU A 137 7.02 1.56 9.10
C GLU A 137 6.92 3.03 9.49
N GLY A 138 7.62 3.91 8.78
CA GLY A 138 7.52 5.36 8.98
C GLY A 138 6.10 5.86 8.70
N LEU A 139 5.45 5.33 7.66
CA LEU A 139 4.05 5.65 7.37
C LEU A 139 3.13 5.24 8.51
N ALA A 140 3.26 4.02 9.04
CA ALA A 140 2.46 3.53 10.16
C ALA A 140 2.60 4.38 11.42
N ARG A 141 3.73 5.07 11.61
CA ARG A 141 4.06 5.89 12.78
C ARG A 141 3.62 7.35 12.69
N LEU A 142 3.18 7.80 11.51
CA LEU A 142 2.89 9.22 11.26
C LEU A 142 1.72 9.77 12.09
N HIS A 143 0.79 8.92 12.52
CA HIS A 143 -0.31 9.30 13.41
C HIS A 143 -0.38 8.50 14.72
N GLN A 144 0.68 7.76 15.07
CA GLN A 144 0.77 7.19 16.41
C GLN A 144 1.01 8.31 17.43
N THR A 145 0.16 8.37 18.45
CA THR A 145 0.37 9.22 19.62
C THR A 145 1.61 8.75 20.40
N PRO A 146 2.27 9.61 21.20
CA PRO A 146 3.40 9.21 22.05
C PRO A 146 3.09 8.02 22.99
N ALA A 147 1.83 7.87 23.42
CA ALA A 147 1.37 6.75 24.24
C ALA A 147 1.39 5.42 23.48
N GLU A 148 0.95 5.41 22.21
CA GLU A 148 0.92 4.22 21.35
C GLU A 148 2.34 3.76 20.96
N ARG A 149 3.28 4.70 20.79
CA ARG A 149 4.71 4.39 20.54
C ARG A 149 5.39 3.66 21.70
N THR A 150 4.92 3.91 22.93
CA THR A 150 5.50 3.33 24.16
C THR A 150 4.91 1.96 24.47
N ALA A 151 3.65 1.71 24.11
CA ALA A 151 2.99 0.41 24.28
C ALA A 151 3.58 -0.68 23.37
N ASN A 152 3.81 -0.36 22.09
CA ASN A 152 4.38 -1.32 21.12
C ASN A 152 5.84 -1.74 21.42
N ARG A 153 6.55 -1.01 22.29
CA ARG A 153 7.93 -1.35 22.68
C ARG A 153 7.99 -2.23 23.94
N LYS A 154 6.88 -2.43 24.65
CA LYS A 154 6.83 -3.15 25.93
C LYS A 154 6.41 -4.62 25.82
N GLU A 155 6.06 -5.12 24.64
CA GLU A 155 5.62 -6.51 24.43
C GLU A 155 6.69 -7.40 23.77
N LEU A 156 7.93 -7.35 24.26
CA LEU A 156 8.91 -8.41 23.98
C LEU A 156 9.52 -8.89 25.31
N PRO A 157 9.09 -10.04 25.86
CA PRO A 157 9.95 -10.82 26.72
C PRO A 157 10.96 -11.57 25.82
N TRP A 158 12.20 -11.59 26.29
CA TRP A 158 13.34 -12.36 25.77
C TRP A 158 13.00 -13.82 25.49
#